data_AF-A0A098TND6-F1
#
_entry.id   AF-A0A098TND6-F1
#
_cell.length_a   1.000
_cell.length_b   1.000
_cell.length_c   1.000
_cell.angle_alpha   90.00
_cell.angle_beta   90.00
_cell.angle_gamma   90.00
#
_symmetry.space_group_name_H-M   'P 1'
#
loop_
_entity.id
_entity.type
_entity.pdbx_description
1 polymer ?
#
loop_
_entity_poly.entity_id
_entity_poly.type
_entity_poly.pdbx_seq_one_letter_code
_entity_poly.pdbx_strand_id
1 'polypeptide(L)' 'MTAQSPISTQQQVRRWTLSTPVQATLYLSLCSLTLWTLYFTTYPPIHDQFHSLRHHTLLVGCH' A
#
# COMPACT_ATOMS: atom_id res chain seq x y z
N MET A 1 -22.33 13.53 37.94
CA MET A 1 -20.93 13.60 37.47
C MET A 1 -20.56 12.22 36.92
N THR A 2 -20.43 12.07 35.61
CA THR A 2 -20.00 10.80 35.00
C THR A 2 -18.48 10.74 34.96
N ALA A 3 -17.87 9.91 35.81
CA ALA A 3 -16.44 9.67 35.77
C ALA A 3 -16.07 8.91 34.48
N GLN A 4 -15.25 9.51 33.61
CA GLN A 4 -14.71 8.82 32.45
C GLN A 4 -13.55 7.92 32.90
N SER A 5 -13.70 6.62 32.71
CA SER A 5 -12.63 5.66 32.97
C SER A 5 -11.50 5.86 31.94
N PRO A 6 -10.22 5.88 32.37
CA PRO A 6 -9.10 6.01 31.45
C PRO A 6 -9.07 4.82 30.48
N ILE A 7 -8.99 5.11 29.19
CA ILE A 7 -8.89 4.09 28.14
C ILE A 7 -7.53 3.40 28.31
N SER A 8 -7.52 2.07 28.40
CA SER A 8 -6.26 1.32 28.49
C SER A 8 -5.44 1.50 27.21
N THR A 9 -4.12 1.54 27.35
CA THR A 9 -3.18 1.69 26.22
C THR A 9 -3.41 0.63 25.14
N GLN A 10 -3.71 -0.61 25.53
CA GLN A 10 -4.07 -1.69 24.61
C GLN A 10 -5.35 -1.38 23.80
N GLN A 11 -6.38 -0.83 24.45
CA GLN A 11 -7.64 -0.50 23.80
C GLN A 11 -7.49 0.70 22.86
N GLN A 12 -6.60 1.64 23.17
CA GLN A 12 -6.24 2.75 22.30
C GLN A 12 -5.48 2.28 21.05
N VAL A 13 -4.47 1.41 21.20
CA VAL A 13 -3.75 0.81 20.06
C VAL A 13 -4.72 0.03 19.17
N ARG A 14 -5.61 -0.77 19.78
CA ARG A 14 -6.60 -1.55 19.05
C ARG A 14 -7.54 -0.67 18.22
N ARG A 15 -8.01 0.45 18.78
CA ARG A 15 -8.84 1.43 18.04
C ARG A 15 -8.10 2.08 16.87
N TRP A 16 -6.81 2.38 17.05
CA TRP A 16 -5.97 2.95 15.99
C TRP A 16 -5.69 1.94 14.87
N THR A 17 -5.24 0.74 15.20
CA THR A 17 -4.92 -0.29 14.20
C THR A 17 -6.15 -0.77 13.43
N LEU A 18 -7.30 -0.92 14.12
CA LEU A 18 -8.56 -1.26 13.45
C LEU A 18 -9.26 -0.04 12.83
N SER A 19 -8.67 1.16 12.90
CA SER A 19 -9.26 2.31 12.24
C SER A 19 -9.25 2.13 10.72
N THR A 20 -10.35 2.53 10.09
CA THR A 20 -10.47 2.53 8.63
C THR A 20 -9.35 3.29 7.91
N PRO A 21 -8.84 4.46 8.36
CA PRO A 21 -7.74 5.13 7.67
C PRO A 21 -6.43 4.32 7.71
N VAL A 22 -6.13 3.63 8.81
CA VAL A 22 -4.93 2.79 8.91
C VAL A 22 -5.05 1.59 7.97
N GLN A 23 -6.21 0.92 7.96
CA GLN A 23 -6.46 -0.19 7.03
C GLN A 23 -6.38 0.27 5.57
N ALA A 24 -6.98 1.42 5.22
CA ALA A 24 -6.91 1.99 3.88
C ALA A 24 -5.48 2.34 3.47
N THR A 25 -4.71 2.96 4.37
CA THR A 25 -3.29 3.28 4.13
C THR A 25 -2.48 2.02 3.88
N LEU A 26 -2.66 0.97 4.69
CA LEU A 26 -1.98 -0.31 4.51
C LEU A 26 -2.33 -0.93 3.15
N TYR A 27 -3.61 -0.92 2.78
CA TYR A 27 -4.07 -1.46 1.51
C TYR A 27 -3.49 -0.69 0.31
N LEU A 28 -3.55 0.64 0.34
CA LEU A 28 -2.99 1.49 -0.71
C LEU A 28 -1.46 1.33 -0.80
N SER A 29 -0.77 1.19 0.33
CA SER A 29 0.68 0.96 0.36
C SER A 29 1.03 -0.38 -0.27
N LEU A 30 0.28 -1.44 0.06
CA LEU A 30 0.48 -2.77 -0.52
C LEU A 30 0.18 -2.78 -2.03
N CYS A 31 -0.89 -2.10 -2.45
CA CYS A 31 -1.24 -1.94 -3.86
C CYS A 31 -0.13 -1.19 -4.61
N SER A 32 0.32 -0.06 -4.09
CA SER A 32 1.42 0.74 -4.65
C SER A 32 2.70 -0.07 -4.77
N LEU A 33 3.09 -0.80 -3.72
CA LEU A 33 4.28 -1.66 -3.73
C LEU A 33 4.16 -2.75 -4.80
N THR A 34 3.00 -3.39 -4.91
CA THR A 34 2.74 -4.44 -5.91
C THR A 34 2.87 -3.89 -7.33
N LEU A 35 2.21 -2.76 -7.61
CA LEU A 35 2.29 -2.09 -8.90
C LEU A 35 3.73 -1.68 -9.22
N TRP A 36 4.44 -1.12 -8.25
CA TRP A 36 5.85 -0.77 -8.41
C TRP A 36 6.70 -2.00 -8.74
N THR A 37 6.54 -3.12 -8.03
CA THR A 37 7.27 -4.35 -8.33
C THR A 37 7.00 -4.86 -9.73
N LEU A 38 5.73 -4.90 -10.16
CA LEU A 38 5.38 -5.36 -11.52
C LEU A 38 5.91 -4.42 -12.60
N TYR A 39 5.85 -3.11 -12.38
CA TYR A 39 6.35 -2.13 -13.34
C TYR A 39 7.88 -2.11 -13.42
N PHE A 40 8.60 -2.41 -12.35
CA PHE A 40 10.05 -2.28 -12.30
C PHE A 40 10.81 -3.60 -12.17
N THR A 41 10.14 -4.74 -12.23
CA THR A 41 10.79 -6.06 -12.21
C THR A 41 11.73 -6.24 -13.40
N THR A 42 12.84 -6.93 -13.16
CA THR A 42 13.82 -7.33 -14.19
C THR A 42 13.66 -8.80 -14.61
N TYR A 43 12.67 -9.52 -14.04
CA TYR A 43 12.40 -10.91 -14.41
C TYR A 43 11.73 -10.97 -15.79
N PRO A 44 12.37 -11.55 -16.83
CA PRO A 44 11.95 -11.37 -18.22
C PRO A 44 10.48 -11.76 -18.50
N PRO A 45 9.95 -12.89 -18.00
CA PRO A 45 8.56 -13.27 -18.29
C PRO A 45 7.52 -12.25 -17.81
N ILE A 46 7.76 -11.60 -16.67
CA ILE A 46 6.85 -10.57 -16.15
C ILE A 46 7.17 -9.23 -16.79
N HIS A 47 8.45 -8.89 -16.92
CA HIS A 47 8.91 -7.67 -17.58
C HIS A 47 8.27 -7.50 -18.97
N ASP A 48 8.33 -8.54 -19.80
CA ASP A 48 7.88 -8.49 -21.19
C ASP A 48 6.35 -8.36 -21.30
N GLN A 49 5.60 -8.95 -20.36
CA GLN A 49 4.15 -8.79 -20.28
C GLN A 49 3.75 -7.33 -20.02
N PHE A 50 4.48 -6.63 -19.16
CA PHE A 50 4.19 -5.24 -18.81
C PHE A 50 4.96 -4.22 -19.66
N HIS A 51 5.84 -4.67 -20.57
CA HIS A 51 6.70 -3.80 -21.36
C HIS A 51 5.91 -2.80 -22.21
N SER A 52 4.88 -3.25 -22.93
CA SER A 52 4.02 -2.35 -23.73
C SER A 52 3.26 -1.34 -22.85
N LEU A 53 2.80 -1.76 -21.67
CA LEU A 53 2.13 -0.88 -20.72
C LEU A 53 3.09 0.21 -20.22
N ARG A 54 4.33 -0.16 -19.91
CA ARG A 54 5.39 0.78 -19.49
C ARG A 54 5.67 1.85 -20.56
N HIS A 55 5.75 1.45 -21.83
CA HIS A 55 5.93 2.40 -22.94
C HIS A 55 4.77 3.39 -23.11
N HIS A 56 3.55 3.02 -22.70
CA HIS A 56 2.41 3.95 -22.68
C HIS A 56 2.36 4.83 -21.42
N THR A 57 3.17 4.53 -20.40
CA THR A 57 3.31 5.38 -19.22
C THR A 57 4.50 6.30 -19.36
N LEU A 58 4.26 7.62 -19.35
CA LEU A 58 5.30 8.65 -19.47
C LEU A 58 6.34 8.65 -18.33
N LEU A 59 6.15 7.82 -17.30
CA LEU A 59 6.93 7.81 -16.07
C LEU A 59 8.01 6.71 -16.03
N VAL A 60 7.91 5.70 -16.89
CA VAL A 60 8.79 4.53 -16.79
C VAL A 60 9.64 4.40 -18.05
N GLY A 61 10.81 5.03 -18.00
CA GLY A 61 11.84 4.87 -19.03
C GLY A 61 12.24 3.40 -19.17
N CYS A 62 12.30 2.94 -20.41
CA CYS A 62 12.84 1.65 -20.79
C CYS A 62 14.06 1.88 -21.68
N HIS A 63 15.00 0.92 -21.70
CA HIS A 63 16.19 0.91 -22.54
C HIS A 63 15.83 0.91 -24.03
#